data_AF-A0A8S3KLJ3-F1
#
_entry.id   AF-A0A8S3KLJ3-F1
#
_cell.length_a   1.000
_cell.length_b   1.000
_cell.length_c   1.000
_cell.angle_alpha   90.00
_cell.angle_beta   90.00
_cell.angle_gamma   90.00
#
_symmetry.space_group_name_H-M   'P 1'
#
loop_
_entity.id
_entity.type
_entity.pdbx_description
1 polymer ?
#
loop_
_entity_poly.entity_id
_entity_poly.type
_entity_poly.pdbx_seq_one_letter_code
_entity_poly.pdbx_strand_id
1 'polypeptide(L)'
;DFLPATISLNSSSCRHFYEFELEKADTFFSLMENINNLFRTCLIEPNETHYCNHSNMYQCKNSTKCISKYRLLDRIQDCPLNDDETYNASCSLPDVHRRFSCSIKSYRTCLASLLIEDRTKDCDNGEDERRIDELLVEN
;
A
#
# COMPACT_ATOMS: atom_id res chain seq x y z
N ASP A 1 -0.79 11.97 -16.98
CA ASP A 1 0.24 11.81 -15.93
C ASP A 1 0.21 12.94 -14.91
N PHE A 2 -0.33 12.65 -13.73
CA PHE A 2 -0.40 13.59 -12.60
C PHE A 2 0.99 13.92 -12.02
N LEU A 3 1.95 12.99 -12.14
CA LEU A 3 3.36 13.17 -11.74
C LEU A 3 4.28 12.51 -12.77
N PRO A 4 4.60 13.17 -13.90
CA PRO A 4 5.53 12.61 -14.89
C PRO A 4 6.91 12.41 -14.27
N ALA A 5 7.56 11.30 -14.61
CA ALA A 5 8.90 11.01 -14.13
C ALA A 5 9.89 12.06 -14.65
N THR A 6 10.72 12.58 -13.77
CA THR A 6 11.80 13.51 -14.14
C THR A 6 13.00 12.75 -14.68
N ILE A 7 13.26 11.57 -14.12
CA ILE A 7 14.32 10.65 -14.53
C ILE A 7 13.77 9.23 -14.53
N SER A 8 14.25 8.39 -15.45
CA SER A 8 14.02 6.94 -15.43
C SER A 8 15.33 6.21 -15.17
N LEU A 9 15.40 5.41 -14.11
CA LEU A 9 16.57 4.62 -13.73
C LEU A 9 16.16 3.16 -13.56
N ASN A 10 16.75 2.25 -14.35
CA ASN A 10 16.54 0.80 -14.23
C ASN A 10 15.06 0.42 -14.06
N SER A 11 14.20 0.89 -14.96
CA SER A 11 12.72 0.70 -14.95
C SER A 11 11.95 1.39 -13.80
N SER A 12 12.61 2.15 -12.94
CA SER A 12 11.97 3.00 -11.95
C SER A 12 11.75 4.41 -12.49
N SER A 13 10.55 4.94 -12.25
CA SER A 13 10.23 6.36 -12.47
C SER A 13 10.65 7.16 -11.23
N CYS A 14 11.57 8.09 -11.40
CA CYS A 14 12.12 8.92 -10.34
C CYS A 14 11.74 10.38 -10.52
N ARG A 15 11.56 11.08 -9.40
CA ARG A 15 11.43 12.55 -9.35
C ARG A 15 12.41 13.11 -8.34
N HIS A 16 12.87 14.32 -8.57
CA HIS A 16 13.77 14.98 -7.64
C HIS A 16 13.01 15.43 -6.39
N PHE A 17 13.65 15.31 -5.24
CA PHE A 17 13.05 15.63 -3.94
C PHE A 17 12.52 17.06 -3.85
N TYR A 18 13.24 18.05 -4.41
CA TYR A 18 12.84 19.46 -4.39
C TYR A 18 11.56 19.74 -5.18
N GLU A 19 11.17 18.87 -6.13
CA GLU A 19 10.00 19.07 -6.97
C GLU A 19 8.68 18.80 -6.26
N PHE A 20 8.74 18.26 -5.05
CA PHE A 20 7.58 18.01 -4.21
C PHE A 20 7.29 19.19 -3.26
N GLU A 21 8.05 20.28 -3.36
CA GLU A 21 7.99 21.44 -2.46
C GLU A 21 8.03 21.05 -0.95
N LEU A 22 8.63 19.90 -0.63
CA LEU A 22 8.72 19.34 0.73
C LEU A 22 9.70 20.11 1.61
N GLU A 23 10.39 21.12 1.06
CA GLU A 23 11.34 21.98 1.76
C GLU A 23 10.69 22.82 2.89
N LYS A 24 9.36 22.91 2.93
CA LYS A 24 8.60 23.55 4.01
C LYS A 24 8.28 22.61 5.18
N ALA A 25 8.69 21.34 5.10
CA ALA A 25 8.43 20.37 6.16
C ALA A 25 9.52 20.43 7.24
N ASP A 26 9.27 21.19 8.30
CA ASP A 26 10.21 21.33 9.43
C ASP A 26 10.28 20.07 10.32
N THR A 27 9.35 19.12 10.14
CA THR A 27 9.28 17.88 10.92
C THR A 27 8.94 16.69 10.03
N PHE A 28 9.32 15.48 10.47
CA PHE A 28 8.92 14.23 9.81
C PHE A 28 7.40 14.09 9.69
N PHE A 29 6.65 14.57 10.68
CA PHE A 29 5.19 14.58 10.63
C PHE A 29 4.66 15.44 9.48
N SER A 30 5.16 16.68 9.35
CA SER A 30 4.78 17.59 8.25
C SER A 30 5.20 17.04 6.88
N LEU A 31 6.35 16.37 6.80
CA LEU A 31 6.80 15.69 5.59
C LEU A 31 5.80 14.60 5.17
N MET A 32 5.42 13.74 6.11
CA MET A 32 4.45 12.66 5.85
C MET A 32 3.07 13.21 5.50
N GLU A 33 2.64 14.31 6.12
CA GLU A 33 1.39 14.99 5.78
C GLU A 33 1.41 15.54 4.34
N ASN A 34 2.47 16.21 3.94
CA ASN A 34 2.63 16.74 2.58
C ASN A 34 2.65 15.63 1.53
N ILE A 35 3.37 14.54 1.80
CA ILE A 35 3.41 13.35 0.95
C ILE A 35 2.01 12.72 0.83
N ASN A 36 1.29 12.56 1.95
CA ASN A 36 -0.07 12.01 1.94
C ASN A 36 -1.04 12.89 1.14
N ASN A 37 -0.93 14.22 1.27
CA ASN A 37 -1.77 15.16 0.52
C ASN A 37 -1.51 15.07 -1.00
N LEU A 38 -0.24 14.94 -1.40
CA LEU A 38 0.15 14.73 -2.80
C LEU A 38 -0.42 13.42 -3.37
N PHE A 39 -0.44 12.34 -2.59
CA PHE A 39 -1.01 11.07 -3.04
C PHE A 39 -2.54 11.07 -3.00
N ARG A 40 -3.18 11.83 -2.10
CA ARG A 40 -4.64 11.96 -2.04
C ARG A 40 -5.23 12.59 -3.30
N THR A 41 -4.54 13.51 -3.95
CA THR A 41 -5.00 14.07 -5.23
C THR A 41 -5.08 13.02 -6.34
N CYS A 42 -4.26 11.98 -6.29
CA CYS A 42 -4.36 10.82 -7.20
C CYS A 42 -5.63 9.98 -6.99
N LEU A 43 -6.29 10.08 -5.83
CA LEU A 43 -7.52 9.35 -5.53
C LEU A 43 -8.78 10.04 -6.08
N ILE A 44 -8.66 11.29 -6.53
CA ILE A 44 -9.78 12.15 -6.94
C ILE A 44 -9.93 12.20 -8.47
N GLU A 45 -8.88 11.95 -9.26
CA GLU A 45 -8.98 12.02 -10.72
C GLU A 45 -9.83 10.86 -11.30
N PRO A 46 -10.97 11.13 -11.98
CA PRO A 46 -11.97 10.09 -12.22
C PRO A 46 -11.75 9.24 -13.48
N ASN A 47 -10.77 9.54 -14.34
CA ASN A 47 -11.10 9.47 -15.77
C ASN A 47 -10.12 8.79 -16.72
N GLU A 48 -9.34 7.81 -16.29
CA GLU A 48 -8.66 6.94 -17.25
C GLU A 48 -8.77 5.46 -16.87
N THR A 49 -9.79 4.82 -17.43
CA THR A 49 -9.97 3.35 -17.45
C THR A 49 -8.77 2.62 -18.04
N HIS A 50 -7.88 3.31 -18.76
CA HIS A 50 -6.65 2.73 -19.32
C HIS A 50 -5.71 2.19 -18.23
N TYR A 51 -5.66 2.80 -17.05
CA TYR A 51 -4.77 2.32 -15.98
C TYR A 51 -5.13 0.92 -15.51
N CYS A 52 -6.41 0.53 -15.57
CA CYS A 52 -6.88 -0.80 -15.20
C CYS A 52 -6.22 -1.94 -15.99
N ASN A 53 -5.69 -1.65 -17.19
CA ASN A 53 -5.06 -2.66 -18.04
C ASN A 53 -3.67 -3.08 -17.57
N HIS A 54 -3.07 -2.37 -16.61
CA HIS A 54 -1.77 -2.75 -16.05
C HIS A 54 -1.89 -3.95 -15.11
N SER A 55 -0.94 -4.89 -15.20
CA SER A 55 -0.89 -6.09 -14.36
C SER A 55 -0.80 -5.80 -12.85
N ASN A 56 -0.33 -4.62 -12.48
CA ASN A 56 -0.19 -4.17 -11.09
C ASN A 56 -1.42 -3.42 -10.56
N MET A 57 -2.47 -3.30 -11.37
CA MET A 57 -3.71 -2.62 -11.00
C MET A 57 -4.80 -3.63 -10.66
N TYR A 58 -5.67 -3.24 -9.73
CA TYR A 58 -6.86 -3.95 -9.32
C TYR A 58 -8.08 -3.09 -9.66
N GLN A 59 -9.04 -3.64 -10.38
CA GLN A 59 -10.31 -2.98 -10.64
C GLN A 59 -11.31 -3.33 -9.54
N CYS A 60 -11.83 -2.30 -8.87
CA CYS A 60 -12.87 -2.46 -7.87
C CYS A 60 -14.13 -3.07 -8.49
N LYS A 61 -14.78 -4.00 -7.77
CA LYS A 61 -16.01 -4.65 -8.23
C LYS A 61 -17.10 -3.63 -8.54
N ASN A 62 -17.78 -3.82 -9.67
CA ASN A 62 -18.87 -2.95 -10.15
C ASN A 62 -18.50 -1.46 -10.24
N SER A 63 -17.23 -1.14 -10.46
CA SER A 63 -16.73 0.23 -10.56
C SER A 63 -15.73 0.37 -11.70
N THR A 64 -15.61 1.59 -12.23
CA THR A 64 -14.51 1.99 -13.12
C THR A 64 -13.24 2.37 -12.35
N LYS A 65 -13.31 2.42 -11.02
CA LYS A 65 -12.16 2.74 -10.16
C LYS A 65 -11.15 1.61 -10.19
N CYS A 66 -9.89 1.97 -10.44
CA CYS A 66 -8.77 1.06 -10.38
C CYS A 66 -7.73 1.59 -9.40
N ILE A 67 -7.22 0.69 -8.57
CA ILE A 67 -6.24 0.99 -7.53
C ILE A 67 -4.98 0.15 -7.77
N SER A 68 -3.88 0.57 -7.17
CA SER A 68 -2.67 -0.24 -7.15
C SER A 68 -2.91 -1.50 -6.33
N LYS A 69 -2.44 -2.67 -6.79
CA LYS A 69 -2.51 -3.93 -6.02
C LYS A 69 -1.83 -3.82 -4.64
N TYR A 70 -0.85 -2.93 -4.50
CA TYR A 70 -0.20 -2.61 -3.21
C TYR A 70 -1.17 -2.10 -2.13
N ARG A 71 -2.33 -1.58 -2.54
CA ARG A 71 -3.40 -1.07 -1.65
C ARG A 71 -4.35 -2.17 -1.15
N LEU A 72 -4.24 -3.38 -1.70
CA LEU A 72 -5.07 -4.50 -1.24
C LEU A 72 -4.63 -4.93 0.16
N LEU A 73 -5.60 -5.00 1.08
CA LEU A 73 -5.41 -5.41 2.47
C LEU A 73 -4.47 -4.47 3.22
N ASP A 74 -4.75 -3.17 3.13
CA ASP A 74 -4.01 -2.10 3.81
C ASP A 74 -4.83 -1.37 4.89
N ARG A 75 -6.01 -1.93 5.24
CA ARG A 75 -7.03 -1.40 6.15
C ARG A 75 -7.73 -0.13 5.68
N ILE A 76 -7.46 0.35 4.46
CA ILE A 76 -8.11 1.53 3.91
C ILE A 76 -9.11 1.08 2.85
N GLN A 77 -10.38 1.45 3.05
CA GLN A 77 -11.40 1.26 2.01
C GLN A 77 -11.14 2.24 0.85
N ASP A 78 -10.46 1.78 -0.18
CA ASP A 78 -10.32 2.48 -1.45
C ASP A 78 -11.46 2.13 -2.41
N CYS A 79 -11.98 0.91 -2.39
CA CYS A 79 -13.05 0.49 -3.30
C CYS A 79 -14.47 0.79 -2.74
N PRO A 80 -15.45 1.15 -3.61
CA PRO A 80 -16.81 1.43 -3.17
C PRO A 80 -17.49 0.27 -2.43
N LEU A 81 -17.14 -0.97 -2.78
CA LEU A 81 -17.69 -2.19 -2.17
C LEU A 81 -16.74 -2.84 -1.15
N ASN A 82 -15.63 -2.17 -0.79
CA ASN A 82 -14.62 -2.68 0.15
C ASN A 82 -14.04 -4.06 -0.23
N ASP A 83 -14.00 -4.35 -1.55
CA ASP A 83 -13.51 -5.60 -2.09
C ASP A 83 -11.98 -5.69 -2.16
N ASP A 84 -11.31 -4.55 -2.09
CA ASP A 84 -9.88 -4.37 -1.84
C ASP A 84 -9.44 -4.95 -0.50
N GLU A 85 -10.25 -4.79 0.54
CA GLU A 85 -9.98 -5.26 1.90
C GLU A 85 -10.44 -6.70 2.15
N THR A 86 -10.93 -7.39 1.11
CA THR A 86 -11.37 -8.80 1.17
C THR A 86 -10.79 -9.66 0.04
N TYR A 87 -9.62 -9.27 -0.47
CA TYR A 87 -8.98 -9.94 -1.61
C TYR A 87 -8.32 -11.28 -1.24
N ASN A 88 -8.99 -12.39 -1.61
CA ASN A 88 -8.58 -13.76 -1.24
C ASN A 88 -7.25 -14.24 -1.84
N ALA A 89 -6.80 -13.68 -2.98
CA ALA A 89 -5.61 -14.15 -3.69
C ALA A 89 -4.36 -13.30 -3.38
N SER A 90 -4.31 -12.67 -2.20
CA SER A 90 -3.26 -11.71 -1.82
C SER A 90 -1.86 -12.31 -1.83
N CYS A 91 -1.71 -13.59 -1.45
CA CYS A 91 -0.43 -14.29 -1.50
C CYS A 91 0.02 -14.72 -2.91
N SER A 92 -0.79 -14.47 -3.93
CA SER A 92 -0.45 -14.73 -5.33
C SER A 92 -0.14 -13.45 -6.11
N LEU A 93 -0.09 -12.30 -5.43
CA LEU A 93 0.21 -11.02 -6.06
C LEU A 93 1.70 -10.92 -6.44
N PRO A 94 2.07 -10.19 -7.51
CA PRO A 94 3.48 -10.04 -7.94
C PRO A 94 4.40 -9.44 -6.86
N ASP A 95 3.84 -8.63 -5.97
CA ASP A 95 4.51 -7.96 -4.87
C ASP A 95 4.55 -8.78 -3.58
N VAL A 96 4.24 -10.09 -3.62
CA VAL A 96 4.18 -10.96 -2.41
C VAL A 96 5.46 -10.91 -1.56
N HIS A 97 6.62 -10.68 -2.17
CA HIS A 97 7.91 -10.53 -1.49
C HIS A 97 8.00 -9.27 -0.60
N ARG A 98 7.05 -8.34 -0.74
CA ARG A 98 6.87 -7.13 0.08
C ARG A 98 5.60 -7.20 0.91
N ARG A 99 5.10 -8.40 1.19
CA ARG A 99 3.89 -8.61 1.99
C ARG A 99 4.18 -9.53 3.16
N PHE A 100 3.41 -9.38 4.22
CA PHE A 100 3.50 -10.24 5.39
C PHE A 100 2.47 -11.36 5.30
N SER A 101 2.95 -12.60 5.26
CA SER A 101 2.08 -13.78 5.19
C SER A 101 1.72 -14.24 6.60
N CYS A 102 0.42 -14.31 6.90
CA CYS A 102 -0.08 -14.87 8.15
C CYS A 102 -1.42 -15.59 7.96
N SER A 103 -1.97 -16.15 9.03
CA SER A 103 -3.30 -16.77 9.03
C SER A 103 -4.38 -15.81 9.53
N ILE A 104 -5.47 -15.67 8.77
CA ILE A 104 -6.68 -14.92 9.15
C ILE A 104 -7.90 -15.81 8.93
N LYS A 105 -8.68 -16.07 9.98
CA LYS A 105 -9.80 -17.03 9.98
C LYS A 105 -9.41 -18.38 9.39
N SER A 106 -8.20 -18.87 9.70
CA SER A 106 -7.60 -20.10 9.15
C SER A 106 -7.28 -20.09 7.64
N TYR A 107 -7.36 -18.94 6.97
CA TYR A 107 -6.89 -18.78 5.59
C TYR A 107 -5.53 -18.09 5.56
N ARG A 108 -4.66 -18.53 4.66
CA ARG A 108 -3.39 -17.84 4.40
C ARG A 108 -3.67 -16.52 3.69
N THR A 109 -3.31 -15.41 4.33
CA THR A 109 -3.52 -14.05 3.84
C THR A 109 -2.19 -13.30 3.85
N CYS A 110 -1.95 -12.48 2.82
CA CYS A 110 -0.74 -11.67 2.71
C CYS A 110 -1.07 -10.17 2.83
N LEU A 111 -0.82 -9.64 4.02
CA LEU A 111 -1.08 -8.26 4.43
C LEU A 111 -0.06 -7.28 3.84
N ALA A 112 -0.47 -6.01 3.69
CA ALA A 112 0.44 -4.94 3.33
C ALA A 112 1.49 -4.71 4.44
N SER A 113 2.73 -4.35 4.08
CA SER A 113 3.81 -4.15 5.06
C SER A 113 3.55 -3.06 6.10
N LEU A 114 2.67 -2.11 5.79
CA LEU A 114 2.29 -1.04 6.71
C LEU A 114 1.47 -1.53 7.91
N LEU A 115 1.00 -2.79 7.88
CA LEU A 115 0.26 -3.45 8.96
C LEU A 115 1.16 -4.26 9.90
N ILE A 116 2.48 -4.23 9.70
CA ILE A 116 3.43 -4.93 10.56
C ILE A 116 3.87 -3.97 11.66
N GLU A 117 3.82 -4.42 12.91
CA GLU A 117 4.15 -3.62 14.10
C GLU A 117 3.38 -2.28 14.18
N ASP A 118 2.13 -2.27 13.72
CA ASP A 118 1.26 -1.09 13.67
C ASP A 118 0.48 -0.87 14.99
N ARG A 119 0.68 -1.76 15.97
CA ARG A 119 0.00 -1.88 17.26
C ARG A 119 -1.42 -2.43 17.17
N THR A 120 -1.81 -2.98 16.02
CA THR A 120 -3.09 -3.63 15.79
C THR A 120 -2.85 -5.08 15.45
N LYS A 121 -3.60 -5.98 16.09
CA LYS A 121 -3.57 -7.39 15.76
C LYS A 121 -4.42 -7.65 14.52
N ASP A 122 -3.79 -7.82 13.36
CA ASP A 122 -4.43 -8.15 12.09
C ASP A 122 -4.42 -9.66 11.81
N CYS A 123 -3.41 -10.40 12.29
CA CYS A 123 -3.36 -11.85 12.16
C CYS A 123 -4.04 -12.58 13.33
N ASP A 124 -4.55 -13.80 13.10
CA ASP A 124 -5.25 -14.61 14.12
C ASP A 124 -4.39 -14.80 15.39
N ASN A 125 -3.07 -14.94 15.22
CA ASN A 125 -2.11 -15.16 16.32
C ASN A 125 -1.31 -13.92 16.72
N GLY A 126 -1.57 -12.75 16.09
CA GLY A 126 -0.83 -11.51 16.35
C GLY A 126 0.67 -11.61 16.03
N GLU A 127 1.03 -12.42 15.04
CA GLU A 127 2.41 -12.61 14.60
C GLU A 127 2.97 -11.43 13.81
N ASP A 128 2.08 -10.60 13.27
CA ASP A 128 2.31 -9.27 12.69
C ASP A 128 2.82 -8.23 13.70
N GLU A 129 2.51 -8.41 14.98
CA GLU A 129 2.86 -7.46 16.05
C GLU A 129 4.05 -7.92 16.91
N ARG A 130 4.69 -9.03 16.56
CA ARG A 130 5.84 -9.55 17.30
C ARG A 130 7.11 -8.84 16.87
N ARG A 131 7.69 -8.05 17.79
CA ARG A 131 9.04 -7.53 17.61
C ARG A 131 10.06 -8.67 17.61
N ILE A 132 10.95 -8.66 16.63
CA ILE A 132 12.06 -9.63 16.52
C ILE A 132 12.99 -9.56 17.76
N ASP A 133 13.05 -8.42 18.46
CA ASP A 133 13.88 -8.24 19.66
C ASP A 133 13.35 -8.94 20.93
N GLU A 134 12.09 -9.38 20.98
CA GLU A 134 11.53 -10.05 22.15
C GLU A 134 11.79 -11.57 22.18
N LEU A 135 12.31 -12.15 21.08
CA LEU A 135 12.65 -13.57 20.98
C LEU A 135 14.07 -13.91 21.45
N LEU A 136 14.90 -12.92 21.79
CA LEU A 136 16.29 -13.13 22.23
C LEU A 136 16.48 -13.10 23.76
N VAL A 137 15.41 -12.95 24.54
CA VAL A 137 15.48 -12.90 26.02
C VAL A 137 15.17 -14.25 26.68
N GLU A 138 14.79 -15.28 25.90
CA GLU A 138 14.56 -16.64 26.41
C GLU A 138 15.70 -17.62 26.05
N ASN A 139 16.96 -17.26 26.34
CA ASN A 139 18.07 -18.22 26.43
C ASN A 139 18.97 -17.93 27.63
#